data_AF-A0A0H3ECJ0-F1
#
_entry.id   AF-A0A0H3ECJ0-F1
#
_cell.length_a   1.000
_cell.length_b   1.000
_cell.length_c   1.000
_cell.angle_alpha   90.00
_cell.angle_beta   90.00
_cell.angle_gamma   90.00
#
_symmetry.space_group_name_H-M   'P 1'
#
loop_
_entity.id
_entity.type
_entity.pdbx_description
1 polymer ?
#
loop_
_entity_poly.entity_id
_entity_poly.type
_entity_poly.pdbx_seq_one_letter_code
_entity_poly.pdbx_strand_id
1 'polypeptide(L)'
;MPTPKPTKHRMPTGLTRDGRGQRLWRDLTDRWEFTEAEYRDLENACHTADRIVKERRAIGDDYTVEGSQGQIVAHPLLAQLRADENHLSNLLNRLDMPEPEEQAAADTPGTRSARMRAVADSRWSKAFG
;
A
#
# COMPACT_ATOMS: atom_id res chain seq x y z
N MET A 1 -3.38 32.65 -12.57
CA MET A 1 -4.01 31.45 -11.96
C MET A 1 -3.14 31.03 -10.79
N PRO A 2 -3.58 31.17 -9.52
CA PRO A 2 -2.79 30.63 -8.42
C PRO A 2 -2.78 29.10 -8.54
N THR A 3 -1.59 28.52 -8.71
CA THR A 3 -1.40 27.07 -8.66
C THR A 3 -1.83 26.56 -7.28
N PRO A 4 -2.75 25.58 -7.19
CA PRO A 4 -3.14 25.04 -5.90
C PRO A 4 -1.92 24.42 -5.21
N LYS A 5 -1.71 24.76 -3.94
CA LYS A 5 -0.67 24.14 -3.10
C LYS A 5 -0.95 22.63 -3.01
N PRO A 6 0.06 21.75 -3.13
CA PRO A 6 -0.15 20.33 -2.92
C PRO A 6 -0.62 20.11 -1.47
N THR A 7 -1.86 19.64 -1.31
CA THR A 7 -2.36 19.23 0.00
C THR A 7 -1.65 17.95 0.38
N LYS A 8 -0.69 18.03 1.30
CA LYS A 8 -0.02 16.87 1.86
C LYS A 8 -1.09 15.95 2.47
N HIS A 9 -1.31 14.78 1.88
CA HIS A 9 -2.25 13.80 2.41
C HIS A 9 -1.84 13.41 3.82
N ARG A 10 -2.80 13.47 4.75
CA ARG A 10 -2.56 13.09 6.13
C ARG A 10 -2.52 11.58 6.24
N MET A 11 -1.67 11.09 7.14
CA MET A 11 -1.63 9.67 7.49
C MET A 11 -3.01 9.16 7.92
N PRO A 12 -3.43 7.98 7.45
CA PRO A 12 -4.70 7.37 7.84
C PRO A 12 -4.85 7.22 9.35
N THR A 13 -6.07 7.36 9.83
CA THR A 13 -6.41 7.09 11.23
C THR A 13 -6.55 5.59 11.47
N GLY A 14 -6.47 5.14 12.72
CA GLY A 14 -6.67 3.72 13.06
C GLY A 14 -5.51 2.78 12.72
N LEU A 15 -4.40 3.29 12.19
CA LEU A 15 -3.15 2.52 12.08
C LEU A 15 -2.54 2.25 13.45
N THR A 16 -1.91 1.09 13.59
CA THR A 16 -1.18 0.67 14.78
C THR A 16 -0.03 1.64 15.03
N ARG A 17 0.07 2.16 16.26
CA ARG A 17 1.12 3.11 16.65
C ARG A 17 2.50 2.48 16.44
N ASP A 18 3.35 3.17 15.68
CA ASP A 18 4.69 2.70 15.28
C ASP A 18 4.66 1.33 14.55
N GLY A 19 3.51 0.99 13.97
CA GLY A 19 3.28 -0.26 13.25
C GLY A 19 3.78 -0.26 11.81
N ARG A 20 3.60 -1.39 11.13
CA ARG A 20 4.04 -1.56 9.73
C ARG A 20 3.29 -0.62 8.79
N GLY A 21 2.00 -0.38 9.03
CA GLY A 21 1.19 0.53 8.22
C GLY A 21 1.68 1.97 8.30
N GLN A 22 1.98 2.48 9.50
CA GLN A 22 2.51 3.85 9.65
C GLN A 22 3.89 4.01 8.99
N ARG A 23 4.75 3.01 9.14
CA ARG A 23 6.06 3.01 8.49
C ARG A 23 5.93 3.00 6.96
N LEU A 24 5.09 2.13 6.42
CA LEU A 24 4.82 2.07 4.98
C LEU A 24 4.31 3.42 4.44
N TRP A 25 3.36 4.04 5.14
CA TRP A 25 2.84 5.36 4.77
C TRP A 25 3.96 6.40 4.67
N ARG A 26 4.78 6.53 5.72
CA ARG A 26 5.90 7.49 5.74
C ARG A 26 6.91 7.18 4.63
N ASP A 27 7.36 5.94 4.56
CA ASP A 27 8.36 5.48 3.60
C ASP A 27 7.95 5.74 2.15
N LEU A 28 6.67 5.62 1.82
CA LEU A 28 6.17 5.86 0.46
C LEU A 28 5.85 7.34 0.21
N THR A 29 5.15 8.02 1.14
CA THR A 29 4.76 9.43 0.95
C THR A 29 5.92 10.42 1.10
N ASP A 30 7.05 10.01 1.68
CA ASP A 30 8.28 10.82 1.72
C ASP A 30 9.06 10.76 0.39
N ARG A 31 8.83 9.72 -0.43
CA ARG A 31 9.57 9.48 -1.69
C ARG A 31 8.75 9.75 -2.94
N TRP A 32 7.46 9.43 -2.92
CA TRP A 32 6.56 9.56 -4.06
C TRP A 32 5.37 10.44 -3.70
N GLU A 33 4.89 11.20 -4.70
CA GLU A 33 3.56 11.78 -4.66
C GLU A 33 2.61 10.81 -5.35
N PHE A 34 1.36 10.77 -4.90
CA PHE A 34 0.34 9.87 -5.44
C PHE A 34 -0.88 10.68 -5.91
N THR A 35 -1.68 10.10 -6.79
CA THR A 35 -3.04 10.59 -7.09
C THR A 35 -3.99 10.28 -5.92
N GLU A 36 -5.16 10.93 -5.85
CA GLU A 36 -6.16 10.65 -4.80
C GLU A 36 -6.54 9.15 -4.76
N ALA A 37 -6.71 8.51 -5.92
CA ALA A 37 -7.03 7.09 -6.01
C ALA A 37 -5.91 6.22 -5.43
N GLU A 38 -4.65 6.54 -5.74
CA GLU A 38 -3.49 5.83 -5.21
C GLU A 38 -3.30 6.06 -3.71
N TYR A 39 -3.64 7.23 -3.18
CA TYR A 39 -3.67 7.44 -1.73
C TYR A 39 -4.69 6.52 -1.03
N ARG A 40 -5.82 6.20 -1.69
CA ARG A 40 -6.79 5.21 -1.15
C ARG A 40 -6.25 3.79 -1.21
N ASP A 41 -5.58 3.42 -2.30
CA ASP A 41 -4.90 2.13 -2.39
C ASP A 41 -3.78 2.01 -1.33
N LEU A 42 -3.02 3.08 -1.11
CA LEU A 42 -1.98 3.14 -0.10
C LEU A 42 -2.55 3.06 1.33
N GLU A 43 -3.67 3.75 1.60
CA GLU A 43 -4.38 3.67 2.89
C GLU A 43 -4.79 2.21 3.18
N ASN A 44 -5.41 1.53 2.22
CA ASN A 44 -5.76 0.11 2.33
C ASN A 44 -4.54 -0.80 2.52
N ALA A 45 -3.43 -0.49 1.83
CA ALA A 45 -2.18 -1.24 1.97
C ALA A 45 -1.61 -1.11 3.39
N CYS A 46 -1.68 0.09 3.98
CA CYS A 46 -1.22 0.34 5.34
C CYS A 46 -2.02 -0.45 6.38
N HIS A 47 -3.35 -0.48 6.24
CA HIS A 47 -4.21 -1.29 7.13
C HIS A 47 -3.94 -2.79 6.97
N THR A 48 -3.74 -3.26 5.75
CA THR A 48 -3.44 -4.67 5.47
C THR A 48 -2.08 -5.06 6.05
N ALA A 49 -1.07 -4.20 5.94
CA ALA A 49 0.24 -4.42 6.53
C ALA A 49 0.18 -4.59 8.06
N ASP A 50 -0.65 -3.80 8.75
CA ASP A 50 -0.88 -3.96 10.19
C ASP A 50 -1.64 -5.25 10.52
N ARG A 51 -2.62 -5.65 9.70
CA ARG A 51 -3.39 -6.90 9.88
C ARG A 51 -2.47 -8.12 9.76
N ILE A 52 -1.61 -8.15 8.75
CA ILE A 52 -0.59 -9.21 8.56
C ILE A 52 0.28 -9.36 9.81
N VAL A 53 0.71 -8.26 10.45
CA VAL A 53 1.51 -8.33 11.69
C VAL A 53 0.72 -8.99 12.82
N LYS A 54 -0.55 -8.60 12.99
CA LYS A 54 -1.43 -9.19 14.01
C LYS A 54 -1.65 -10.68 13.75
N GLU A 55 -1.86 -11.07 12.50
CA GLU A 55 -2.05 -12.47 12.11
C GLU A 55 -0.79 -13.30 12.34
N ARG A 56 0.38 -12.83 11.91
CA ARG A 56 1.66 -13.50 12.19
C ARG A 56 1.90 -13.67 13.68
N ARG A 57 1.60 -12.65 14.48
CA ARG A 57 1.72 -12.72 15.94
C ARG A 57 0.75 -13.72 16.55
N ALA A 58 -0.47 -13.81 16.02
CA ALA A 58 -1.48 -14.76 16.48
C ALA A 58 -1.13 -16.21 16.10
N ILE A 59 -0.52 -16.43 14.93
CA ILE A 59 -0.01 -17.73 14.49
C ILE A 59 1.19 -18.15 15.34
N GLY A 60 2.12 -17.23 15.64
CA GLY A 60 3.35 -17.56 16.34
C GLY A 60 4.32 -18.39 15.48
N ASP A 61 5.11 -19.23 16.14
CA ASP A 61 6.13 -20.07 15.49
C ASP A 61 5.59 -21.45 15.06
N ASP A 62 4.47 -21.88 15.64
CA ASP A 62 3.83 -23.16 15.34
C ASP A 62 2.73 -23.00 14.28
N TYR A 63 3.00 -23.50 13.08
CA TYR A 63 2.05 -23.45 11.96
C TYR A 63 0.93 -24.49 12.03
N THR A 64 0.84 -25.21 13.14
CA THR A 64 -0.19 -26.23 13.37
C THR A 64 -0.81 -26.09 14.75
N VAL A 65 -2.08 -26.46 14.86
CA VAL A 65 -2.82 -26.50 16.13
C VAL A 65 -3.46 -27.87 16.32
N GLU A 66 -3.77 -28.21 17.56
CA GLU A 66 -4.60 -29.37 17.86
C GLU A 66 -6.05 -29.08 17.48
N GLY A 67 -6.61 -29.92 16.61
CA GLY A 67 -8.01 -29.88 16.21
C GLY A 67 -8.93 -30.46 17.28
N SER A 68 -10.24 -30.27 17.11
CA SER A 68 -11.23 -30.67 18.12
C SER A 68 -11.27 -32.17 18.46
N GLN A 69 -10.75 -33.04 17.59
CA GLN A 69 -10.67 -34.49 17.81
C GLN A 69 -9.23 -34.95 18.14
N GLY A 70 -8.33 -34.04 18.50
CA GLY A 70 -6.93 -34.33 18.84
C GLY A 70 -5.97 -34.47 17.65
N GLN A 71 -6.45 -34.23 16.43
CA GLN A 71 -5.62 -34.28 15.22
C GLN A 71 -4.83 -32.99 15.01
N ILE A 72 -3.56 -33.08 14.61
CA ILE A 72 -2.76 -31.91 14.25
C ILE A 72 -3.20 -31.38 12.88
N VAL A 73 -3.62 -30.10 12.83
CA VAL A 73 -4.07 -29.41 11.61
C VAL A 73 -3.33 -28.10 11.40
N ALA A 74 -3.37 -27.58 10.18
CA ALA A 74 -2.82 -26.26 9.86
C ALA A 74 -3.50 -25.17 10.71
N HIS A 75 -2.72 -24.19 11.17
CA HIS A 75 -3.25 -23.07 11.93
C HIS A 75 -4.31 -22.30 11.09
N PRO A 76 -5.53 -22.04 11.63
CA PRO A 76 -6.65 -21.51 10.85
C PRO A 76 -6.36 -20.20 10.10
N LEU A 77 -5.51 -19.34 10.66
CA LEU A 77 -5.13 -18.06 10.05
C LEU A 77 -4.15 -18.17 8.87
N LEU A 78 -3.55 -19.34 8.58
CA LEU A 78 -2.56 -19.45 7.51
C LEU A 78 -3.14 -19.15 6.12
N ALA A 79 -4.38 -19.55 5.87
CA ALA A 79 -5.05 -19.24 4.62
C ALA A 79 -5.34 -17.73 4.49
N GLN A 80 -5.79 -17.12 5.58
CA GLN A 80 -6.06 -15.67 5.62
C GLN A 80 -4.77 -14.86 5.44
N LEU A 81 -3.69 -15.24 6.13
CA LEU A 81 -2.39 -14.58 6.02
C LEU A 81 -1.90 -14.57 4.57
N ARG A 82 -1.99 -15.71 3.86
CA ARG A 82 -1.62 -15.78 2.44
C ARG A 82 -2.50 -14.88 1.57
N ALA A 83 -3.80 -14.82 1.83
CA ALA A 83 -4.71 -13.95 1.09
C ALA A 83 -4.39 -12.47 1.32
N ASP A 84 -4.04 -12.10 2.55
CA ASP A 84 -3.64 -10.74 2.94
C ASP A 84 -2.31 -10.32 2.34
N GLU A 85 -1.32 -11.21 2.32
CA GLU A 85 -0.02 -10.99 1.65
C GLU A 85 -0.22 -10.73 0.15
N ASN A 86 -1.06 -11.53 -0.50
CA ASN A 86 -1.42 -11.34 -1.91
C ASN A 86 -2.18 -10.03 -2.13
N HIS A 87 -3.11 -9.69 -1.22
CA HIS A 87 -3.85 -8.44 -1.30
C HIS A 87 -2.92 -7.21 -1.16
N LEU A 88 -1.99 -7.25 -0.21
CA LEU A 88 -0.97 -6.21 -0.04
C LEU A 88 -0.11 -6.07 -1.30
N SER A 89 0.39 -7.18 -1.85
CA SER A 89 1.15 -7.16 -3.11
C SER A 89 0.37 -6.51 -4.25
N ASN A 90 -0.91 -6.88 -4.40
CA ASN A 90 -1.78 -6.32 -5.43
C ASN A 90 -2.05 -4.82 -5.25
N LEU A 91 -2.19 -4.34 -4.01
CA LEU A 91 -2.36 -2.91 -3.74
C LEU A 91 -1.08 -2.13 -4.06
N LEU A 92 0.08 -2.65 -3.66
CA LEU A 92 1.37 -2.00 -3.95
C LEU A 92 1.67 -1.95 -5.45
N ASN A 93 1.30 -2.99 -6.20
CA ASN A 93 1.47 -3.02 -7.67
C ASN A 93 0.57 -2.01 -8.41
N ARG A 94 -0.44 -1.43 -7.75
CA ARG A 94 -1.30 -0.38 -8.33
C ARG A 94 -0.73 1.02 -8.16
N LEU A 95 0.28 1.18 -7.32
CA LEU A 95 0.93 2.47 -7.07
C LEU A 95 1.99 2.72 -8.15
N ASP A 96 1.96 3.89 -8.79
CA ASP A 96 3.05 4.31 -9.69
C ASP A 96 4.27 4.74 -8.86
N MET A 97 5.29 3.89 -8.81
CA MET A 97 6.55 4.12 -8.09
C MET A 97 7.72 4.05 -9.07
N PRO A 98 7.96 5.12 -9.85
CA PRO A 98 9.03 5.15 -10.85
C PRO A 98 10.41 4.94 -10.22
N GLU A 99 11.36 4.43 -11.00
CA GLU A 99 12.73 4.23 -10.54
C GLU A 99 13.49 5.56 -10.36
N PRO A 100 14.59 5.58 -9.57
CA PRO A 100 15.35 6.80 -9.29
C PRO A 100 15.86 7.53 -10.55
N GLU A 101 16.26 6.79 -11.59
CA GLU A 101 16.71 7.37 -12.87
C GLU A 101 15.57 8.07 -13.62
N GLU A 102 14.36 7.51 -13.60
CA GLU A 102 13.16 8.15 -14.14
C GLU A 102 12.69 9.34 -13.30
N GLN A 103 12.97 9.33 -11.99
CA GLN A 103 12.73 10.46 -11.08
C GLN A 103 13.63 11.65 -11.40
N ALA A 104 14.93 11.41 -11.59
CA ALA A 104 15.92 12.45 -11.87
C ALA A 104 15.64 13.20 -13.18
N ALA A 105 15.13 12.51 -14.20
CA ALA A 105 14.68 13.12 -15.46
C ALA A 105 13.39 13.95 -15.30
N ALA A 106 12.57 13.67 -14.27
CA ALA A 106 11.25 14.25 -14.08
C ALA A 106 11.18 15.43 -13.09
N ASP A 107 12.22 15.65 -12.27
CA ASP A 107 12.24 16.67 -11.20
C ASP A 107 12.46 18.13 -11.68
N THR A 108 12.20 18.44 -12.96
CA THR A 108 12.15 19.83 -13.42
C THR A 108 10.90 20.54 -12.87
N PRO A 109 11.00 21.81 -12.41
CA PRO A 109 9.85 22.54 -11.92
C PRO A 109 8.74 22.66 -12.98
N GLY A 110 7.54 22.14 -12.68
CA GLY A 110 6.37 22.15 -13.58
C GLY A 110 6.05 20.80 -14.26
N THR A 111 7.02 19.88 -14.34
CA THR A 111 6.85 18.58 -14.99
C THR A 111 6.11 17.57 -14.11
N ARG A 112 6.26 17.69 -12.77
CA ARG A 112 5.65 16.79 -11.78
C ARG A 112 4.12 16.78 -11.83
N SER A 113 3.49 17.96 -11.84
CA SER A 113 2.02 18.09 -11.93
C SER A 113 1.48 17.72 -13.32
N ALA A 114 2.28 17.91 -14.37
CA ALA A 114 1.94 17.46 -15.72
C ALA A 114 1.98 15.94 -15.84
N ARG A 115 2.96 15.29 -15.21
CA ARG A 115 3.05 13.82 -15.12
C ARG A 115 1.87 13.22 -14.38
N MET A 116 1.47 13.78 -13.22
CA MET A 116 0.30 13.28 -12.49
C MET A 116 -0.98 13.32 -13.33
N ARG A 117 -1.16 14.37 -14.15
CA ARG A 117 -2.25 14.44 -15.12
C ARG A 117 -2.10 13.39 -16.22
N ALA A 118 -0.91 13.26 -16.81
CA ALA A 118 -0.67 12.28 -17.87
C ALA A 118 -0.86 10.82 -17.40
N VAL A 119 -0.44 10.49 -16.17
CA VAL A 119 -0.65 9.17 -15.56
C VAL A 119 -2.15 8.93 -15.36
N ALA A 120 -2.87 9.90 -14.79
CA ALA A 120 -4.32 9.81 -14.63
C ALA A 120 -5.05 9.60 -15.98
N ASP A 121 -4.69 10.38 -17.00
CA ASP A 121 -5.27 10.29 -18.34
C ASP A 121 -4.94 8.94 -19.01
N SER A 122 -3.70 8.44 -18.86
CA SER A 122 -3.27 7.16 -19.43
C SER A 122 -4.05 5.98 -18.84
N ARG A 123 -4.38 6.05 -17.54
CA ARG A 123 -5.17 5.01 -16.85
C ARG A 123 -6.63 5.04 -17.29
N TRP A 124 -7.20 6.23 -17.48
CA TRP A 124 -8.56 6.37 -18.02
C TRP A 124 -8.66 5.82 -19.44
N SER A 125 -7.71 6.16 -20.31
CA SER A 125 -7.66 5.65 -21.67
C SER A 125 -7.52 4.14 -21.74
N LYS A 126 -6.85 3.50 -20.78
CA LYS A 126 -6.65 2.04 -20.74
C LYS A 126 -7.85 1.29 -20.12
N ALA A 127 -8.68 1.97 -19.32
CA ALA A 127 -9.86 1.40 -18.70
C ALA A 127 -11.14 1.54 -19.54
N PHE A 128 -11.21 2.54 -20.43
CA PHE A 128 -12.41 2.89 -21.20
C PHE A 128 -12.17 3.08 -22.72
N GLY A 129 -10.97 2.78 -23.22
CA GLY A 129 -10.65 2.72 -24.65
C GLY A 129 -10.47 1.30 -25.11
#